data_AF-A0A450ZZ62-F1
#
_entry.id   AF-A0A450ZZ62-F1
#
_cell.length_a   1.000
_cell.length_b   1.000
_cell.length_c   1.000
_cell.angle_alpha   90.00
_cell.angle_beta   90.00
_cell.angle_gamma   90.00
#
_symmetry.space_group_name_H-M   'P 1'
#
loop_
_entity.id
_entity.type
_entity.pdbx_description
1 polymer ?
#
loop_
_entity_poly.entity_id
_entity_poly.type
_entity_poly.pdbx_seq_one_letter_code
_entity_poly.pdbx_strand_id
1 'polypeptide(L)'
;MSSGSGYLDGNVSFTNEDGESFPVEKGFSYDMPSISDGSLPPQRIIGRIIVYQTTFDTKTKKWKFKYNNSLESMDVSECEISSLVIERGFISVNDSFKVELEITEKKRGNLYRNTYKVIKLIQPIWAPRQHKMPLND
;
A
#
# COMPACT_ATOMS: atom_id res chain seq x y z
N MET A 1 -27.98 18.94 7.42
CA MET A 1 -27.76 19.82 8.58
C MET A 1 -26.58 19.22 9.35
N SER A 2 -25.36 19.76 9.42
CA SER A 2 -24.78 21.06 9.07
C SER A 2 -23.45 20.86 8.33
N SER A 3 -23.25 21.56 7.22
CA SER A 3 -21.94 21.68 6.56
C SER A 3 -21.15 22.76 7.29
N GLY A 4 -20.05 22.40 7.94
CA GLY A 4 -19.17 23.35 8.60
C GLY A 4 -18.15 23.91 7.61
N SER A 5 -18.41 25.09 7.03
CA SER A 5 -17.37 25.86 6.35
C SER A 5 -16.48 26.51 7.41
N GLY A 6 -15.24 26.02 7.56
CA GLY A 6 -14.25 26.71 8.38
C GLY A 6 -13.78 27.98 7.68
N TYR A 7 -14.24 29.14 8.15
CA TYR A 7 -13.63 30.42 7.77
C TYR A 7 -12.41 30.65 8.66
N LEU A 8 -11.22 30.70 8.06
CA LEU A 8 -10.02 31.21 8.73
C LEU A 8 -10.14 32.74 8.80
N ASP A 9 -10.73 33.26 9.87
CA ASP A 9 -10.71 34.70 10.15
C ASP A 9 -9.41 35.05 10.86
N GLY A 10 -8.39 35.33 10.05
CA GLY A 10 -7.07 35.74 10.50
C GLY A 10 -6.16 35.96 9.30
N ASN A 11 -5.31 37.00 9.34
CA ASN A 11 -4.23 37.15 8.39
C ASN A 11 -3.23 36.01 8.59
N VAL A 12 -3.47 34.87 7.93
CA VAL A 12 -2.55 33.75 7.87
C VAL A 12 -1.51 34.07 6.80
N SER A 13 -0.24 33.97 7.14
CA SER A 13 0.87 34.02 6.20
C SER A 13 1.69 32.73 6.32
N PHE A 14 2.13 32.21 5.18
CA PHE A 14 3.04 31.06 5.13
C PHE A 14 4.46 31.55 4.94
N THR A 15 5.40 31.05 5.74
CA THR A 15 6.82 31.33 5.57
C THR A 15 7.49 30.13 4.89
N ASN A 16 8.20 30.35 3.78
CA ASN A 16 8.98 29.30 3.12
C ASN A 16 10.31 29.03 3.87
N GLU A 17 11.07 28.02 3.43
CA GLU A 17 12.38 27.69 4.01
C GLU A 17 13.40 28.83 3.87
N ASP A 18 13.17 29.74 2.92
CA ASP A 18 13.98 30.94 2.67
C ASP A 18 13.58 32.15 3.55
N GLY A 19 12.57 31.99 4.42
CA GLY A 19 12.11 33.04 5.33
C GLY A 19 11.15 34.06 4.70
N GLU A 20 10.74 33.88 3.45
CA GLU A 20 9.78 34.73 2.77
C GLU A 20 8.35 34.40 3.21
N SER A 21 7.60 35.42 3.62
CA SER A 21 6.23 35.27 4.10
C SER A 21 5.21 35.67 3.03
N PHE A 22 4.37 34.74 2.62
CA PHE A 22 3.31 34.93 1.63
C PHE A 22 1.95 35.06 2.32
N PRO A 23 1.19 36.13 2.08
CA PRO A 23 -0.16 36.27 2.61
C PRO A 23 -1.09 35.24 1.95
N VAL A 24 -1.92 34.55 2.76
CA VAL A 24 -2.98 33.70 2.22
C VAL A 24 -4.10 34.58 1.71
N GLU A 25 -4.38 34.54 0.40
CA GLU A 25 -5.46 35.32 -0.20
C GLU A 25 -6.82 34.91 0.40
N LYS A 26 -7.59 35.91 0.85
CA LYS A 26 -8.96 35.75 1.31
C LYS A 26 -9.80 35.16 0.18
N GLY A 27 -10.25 33.91 0.34
CA GLY A 27 -11.10 33.23 -0.63
C GLY A 27 -10.69 31.79 -0.96
N PHE A 28 -9.51 31.35 -0.51
CA PHE A 28 -9.12 29.94 -0.61
C PHE A 28 -9.87 29.09 0.42
N SER A 29 -11.01 28.52 0.02
CA SER A 29 -11.64 27.42 0.75
C SER A 29 -10.89 26.13 0.42
N TYR A 30 -10.21 25.55 1.40
CA TYR A 30 -9.84 24.14 1.31
C TYR A 30 -11.06 23.34 1.77
N ASP A 31 -11.61 22.51 0.88
CA ASP A 31 -12.51 21.42 1.31
C ASP A 31 -11.67 20.47 2.17
N MET A 32 -11.59 20.76 3.47
CA MET A 32 -11.10 19.82 4.46
C MET A 32 -12.14 18.70 4.53
N PRO A 33 -11.85 17.48 4.04
CA PRO A 33 -12.78 16.37 4.20
C PRO A 33 -12.98 16.20 5.71
N SER A 34 -14.22 16.36 6.18
CA SER A 34 -14.54 16.09 7.58
C SER A 34 -14.19 14.62 7.83
N ILE A 35 -13.18 14.36 8.65
CA ILE A 35 -12.85 13.01 9.12
C ILE A 35 -13.91 12.64 10.15
N SER A 36 -15.13 12.34 9.69
CA SER A 36 -16.31 12.09 10.54
C SER A 36 -16.53 10.62 10.89
N ASP A 37 -15.62 9.75 10.51
CA ASP A 37 -15.53 8.39 11.02
C ASP A 37 -14.04 8.04 11.10
N GLY A 38 -13.57 7.41 12.18
CA GLY A 38 -12.14 7.24 12.51
C GLY A 38 -11.33 6.33 11.58
N SER A 39 -11.66 6.28 10.29
CA SER A 39 -10.99 5.58 9.21
C SER A 39 -10.31 6.63 8.33
N LEU A 40 -8.99 6.56 8.20
CA LEU A 40 -8.28 7.33 7.19
C LEU A 40 -8.68 6.83 5.78
N PRO A 41 -8.73 7.72 4.77
CA PRO A 41 -8.96 7.30 3.39
C PRO A 41 -7.87 6.30 2.96
N PRO A 42 -8.17 5.36 2.04
CA PRO A 42 -7.18 4.43 1.53
C PRO A 42 -5.98 5.17 0.94
N GLN A 43 -4.77 4.77 1.35
CA GLN A 43 -3.52 5.33 0.85
C GLN A 43 -2.93 4.39 -0.18
N ARG A 44 -2.49 4.93 -1.32
CA ARG A 44 -1.80 4.16 -2.36
C ARG A 44 -0.31 4.45 -2.32
N ILE A 45 0.48 3.39 -2.27
CA ILE A 45 1.93 3.48 -2.21
C ILE A 45 2.57 2.49 -3.18
N ILE A 46 3.80 2.79 -3.60
CA ILE A 46 4.63 1.84 -4.32
C ILE A 46 5.50 1.11 -3.29
N GLY A 47 5.42 -0.22 -3.27
CA GLY A 47 6.12 -1.06 -2.30
C GLY A 47 6.75 -2.29 -2.92
N ARG A 48 7.66 -2.91 -2.17
CA ARG A 48 8.19 -4.25 -2.47
C ARG A 48 7.59 -5.25 -1.50
N ILE A 49 6.96 -6.28 -2.03
CA ILE A 49 6.43 -7.41 -1.27
C ILE A 49 7.24 -8.66 -1.59
N ILE A 50 7.40 -9.54 -0.61
CA ILE A 50 8.18 -10.78 -0.76
C ILE A 50 7.28 -11.98 -0.50
N VAL A 51 7.31 -12.97 -1.38
CA VAL A 51 6.55 -14.21 -1.23
C VAL A 51 7.02 -14.93 0.02
N TYR A 52 6.10 -15.10 0.96
CA TYR A 52 6.34 -15.89 2.16
C TYR A 52 5.87 -17.32 2.00
N GLN A 53 4.67 -17.51 1.44
CA GLN A 53 4.06 -18.80 1.24
C GLN A 53 3.62 -18.91 -0.22
N THR A 54 4.04 -19.99 -0.87
CA THR A 54 3.63 -20.30 -2.24
C THR A 54 2.20 -20.79 -2.24
N THR A 55 1.35 -20.17 -3.04
CA THR A 55 0.02 -20.69 -3.37
C THR A 55 -0.15 -20.64 -4.88
N PHE A 56 -0.71 -21.70 -5.44
CA PHE A 56 -1.01 -21.82 -6.87
C PHE A 56 -2.52 -21.85 -7.12
N ASP A 57 -3.31 -21.60 -6.08
CA ASP A 57 -4.76 -21.57 -6.19
C ASP A 57 -5.22 -20.24 -6.77
N THR A 58 -5.74 -20.28 -8.01
CA THR A 58 -6.34 -19.15 -8.71
C THR A 58 -7.58 -18.60 -8.01
N LYS A 59 -8.26 -19.40 -7.18
CA LYS A 59 -9.47 -18.98 -6.47
C LYS A 59 -9.14 -18.20 -5.21
N THR A 60 -7.92 -18.35 -4.68
CA THR A 60 -7.50 -17.69 -3.46
C THR A 60 -7.20 -16.22 -3.74
N LYS A 61 -8.08 -15.35 -3.24
CA LYS A 61 -7.95 -13.89 -3.34
C LYS A 61 -6.92 -13.29 -2.38
N LYS A 62 -6.49 -14.04 -1.36
CA LYS A 62 -5.58 -13.52 -0.32
C LYS A 62 -4.30 -14.33 -0.21
N TRP A 63 -3.18 -13.68 -0.41
CA TRP A 63 -1.86 -14.29 -0.37
C TRP A 63 -1.06 -13.72 0.80
N LYS A 64 -0.10 -14.51 1.30
CA LYS A 64 0.76 -14.09 2.40
C LYS A 64 2.09 -13.59 1.86
N PHE A 65 2.38 -12.33 2.15
CA PHE A 65 3.63 -11.69 1.76
C PHE A 65 4.33 -11.10 2.98
N LYS A 66 5.65 -11.03 2.93
CA LYS A 66 6.41 -10.16 3.83
C LYS A 66 6.41 -8.75 3.27
N TYR A 67 6.06 -7.80 4.11
CA TYR A 67 6.10 -6.36 3.84
C TYR A 67 6.54 -5.63 5.12
N ASN A 68 7.54 -4.76 5.01
CA ASN A 68 8.13 -4.05 6.14
C ASN A 68 8.49 -4.95 7.34
N ASN A 69 9.17 -6.07 7.07
CA ASN A 69 9.57 -7.09 8.04
C ASN A 69 8.41 -7.79 8.79
N SER A 70 7.17 -7.58 8.37
CA SER A 70 5.97 -8.20 8.94
C SER A 70 5.29 -9.13 7.93
N LEU A 71 4.63 -10.18 8.42
CA LEU A 71 3.87 -11.11 7.58
C LEU A 71 2.44 -10.58 7.42
N GLU A 72 2.11 -10.16 6.21
CA GLU A 72 0.82 -9.57 5.90
C GLU A 72 0.01 -10.45 4.95
N SER A 73 -1.29 -10.54 5.22
CA SER A 73 -2.25 -11.12 4.28
C SER A 73 -2.74 -10.02 3.36
N MET A 74 -2.39 -10.09 2.08
CA MET A 74 -2.76 -9.10 1.09
C MET A 74 -3.79 -9.65 0.12
N ASP A 75 -4.77 -8.83 -0.24
CA ASP A 75 -5.72 -9.14 -1.30
C ASP A 75 -5.06 -8.94 -2.67
N VAL A 76 -5.07 -9.96 -3.52
CA VAL A 76 -4.50 -9.94 -4.88
C VAL A 76 -5.58 -10.08 -5.95
N SER A 77 -6.87 -9.95 -5.60
CA SER A 77 -7.97 -10.18 -6.53
C SER A 77 -7.98 -9.26 -7.76
N GLU A 78 -7.37 -8.08 -7.64
CA GLU A 78 -7.30 -7.08 -8.71
C GLU A 78 -5.97 -7.11 -9.48
N CYS A 79 -5.07 -8.05 -9.14
CA CYS A 79 -3.71 -8.08 -9.67
C CYS A 79 -3.41 -9.35 -10.47
N GLU A 80 -2.54 -9.21 -11.48
CA GLU A 80 -2.13 -10.30 -12.38
C GLU A 80 -1.09 -11.26 -11.77
N ILE A 81 -0.67 -11.07 -10.52
CA ILE A 81 0.34 -11.92 -9.85
C ILE A 81 -0.04 -13.40 -9.94
N SER A 82 -1.30 -13.74 -9.68
CA SER A 82 -1.78 -15.13 -9.74
C SER A 82 -1.60 -15.73 -11.13
N SER A 83 -1.99 -15.01 -12.18
CA SER A 83 -1.86 -15.45 -13.57
C SER A 83 -0.40 -15.61 -13.98
N LEU A 84 0.44 -14.63 -13.62
CA LEU A 84 1.86 -14.62 -13.95
C LEU A 84 2.63 -15.76 -13.26
N VAL A 85 2.26 -16.12 -12.04
CA VAL A 85 2.85 -17.25 -11.32
C VAL A 85 2.49 -18.59 -11.97
N ILE A 86 1.27 -18.71 -12.49
CA ILE A 86 0.80 -19.91 -13.19
C ILE A 86 1.48 -20.05 -14.54
N GLU A 87 1.58 -18.97 -15.32
CA GLU A 87 2.29 -18.95 -16.60
C GLU A 87 3.76 -19.33 -16.42
N ARG A 88 4.40 -18.81 -15.38
CA ARG A 88 5.78 -19.17 -15.02
C ARG A 88 5.90 -20.62 -14.55
N GLY A 89 4.81 -21.25 -14.11
CA GLY A 89 4.76 -22.61 -13.61
C GLY A 89 5.41 -22.83 -12.24
N PHE A 90 6.01 -21.79 -11.65
CA PHE A 90 6.59 -21.86 -10.31
C PHE A 90 6.69 -20.48 -9.65
N ILE A 91 6.62 -20.49 -8.32
CA ILE A 91 6.96 -19.38 -7.44
C ILE A 91 7.81 -19.91 -6.30
N SER A 92 8.80 -19.14 -5.87
CA SER A 92 9.68 -19.51 -4.76
C SER A 92 9.48 -18.56 -3.58
N VAL A 93 9.69 -19.08 -2.38
CA VAL A 93 9.88 -18.22 -1.20
C VAL A 93 11.06 -17.29 -1.51
N ASN A 94 10.95 -16.02 -1.13
CA ASN A 94 11.87 -14.92 -1.48
C ASN A 94 11.78 -14.37 -2.91
N ASP A 95 10.94 -14.92 -3.79
CA ASP A 95 10.51 -14.14 -4.95
C ASP A 95 9.85 -12.85 -4.45
N SER A 96 10.03 -11.75 -5.18
CA SER A 96 9.52 -10.46 -4.76
C SER A 96 8.88 -9.70 -5.91
N PHE A 97 7.96 -8.82 -5.58
CA PHE A 97 7.22 -8.02 -6.55
C PHE A 97 7.27 -6.57 -6.14
N LYS A 98 7.59 -5.70 -7.10
CA LYS A 98 7.31 -4.26 -6.98
C LYS A 98 5.86 -4.06 -7.38
N VAL A 99 5.06 -3.49 -6.48
CA VAL A 99 3.62 -3.38 -6.62
C VAL A 99 3.12 -2.01 -6.18
N GLU A 100 1.96 -1.64 -6.70
CA GLU A 100 1.12 -0.60 -6.11
C GLU A 100 0.21 -1.24 -5.06
N LEU A 101 0.34 -0.80 -3.81
CA LEU A 101 -0.42 -1.27 -2.66
C LEU A 101 -1.41 -0.19 -2.24
N GLU A 102 -2.64 -0.60 -2.00
CA GLU A 102 -3.63 0.17 -1.28
C GLU A 102 -3.67 -0.29 0.18
N ILE A 103 -3.45 0.65 1.10
CA ILE A 103 -3.49 0.45 2.54
C ILE A 103 -4.72 1.16 3.07
N THR A 104 -5.59 0.42 3.74
CA THR A 104 -6.71 1.00 4.48
C THR A 104 -6.53 0.72 5.96
N GLU A 105 -6.50 1.76 6.77
CA GLU A 105 -6.51 1.64 8.21
C GLU A 105 -7.95 1.58 8.70
N LYS A 106 -8.32 0.52 9.42
CA LYS A 106 -9.65 0.37 10.02
C LYS A 106 -9.54 0.29 11.52
N LYS A 107 -10.31 1.14 12.20
CA LYS A 107 -10.49 1.05 13.65
C LYS A 107 -11.37 -0.17 13.99
N ARG A 108 -10.85 -1.06 14.85
CA ARG A 108 -11.61 -2.14 15.50
C ARG A 108 -11.53 -1.97 17.01
N GLY A 109 -12.55 -1.36 17.59
CA GLY A 109 -12.55 -1.02 19.02
C GLY A 109 -11.45 -0.01 19.33
N ASN A 110 -10.53 -0.37 20.23
CA ASN A 110 -9.38 0.46 20.62
C ASN A 110 -8.11 0.18 19.79
N LEU A 111 -8.17 -0.71 18.80
CA LEU A 111 -7.03 -1.09 17.97
C LEU A 111 -7.23 -0.60 16.53
N TYR A 112 -6.15 -0.15 15.91
CA TYR A 112 -6.09 0.12 14.48
C TYR A 112 -5.50 -1.11 13.79
N ARG A 113 -6.12 -1.53 12.69
CA ARG A 113 -5.62 -2.62 11.86
C ARG A 113 -5.57 -2.22 10.41
N ASN A 114 -4.41 -2.44 9.80
CA ASN A 114 -4.22 -2.22 8.38
C ASN A 114 -4.76 -3.41 7.58
N THR A 115 -5.41 -3.10 6.48
CA THR A 115 -5.73 -4.05 5.42
C THR A 115 -4.99 -3.65 4.16
N TYR A 116 -4.40 -4.64 3.50
CA TYR A 116 -3.55 -4.45 2.34
C TYR A 116 -4.21 -5.08 1.11
N LYS A 117 -4.28 -4.32 0.01
CA LYS A 117 -4.68 -4.82 -1.30
C LYS A 117 -3.60 -4.47 -2.32
N VAL A 118 -3.25 -5.44 -3.16
CA VAL A 118 -2.37 -5.24 -4.31
C VAL A 118 -3.24 -4.80 -5.49
N ILE A 119 -3.05 -3.55 -5.91
CA ILE A 119 -3.81 -2.97 -7.03
C ILE A 119 -3.15 -3.32 -8.36
N LYS A 120 -1.82 -3.19 -8.43
CA LYS A 120 -1.09 -3.35 -9.69
C LYS A 120 0.28 -3.98 -9.47
N LEU A 121 0.63 -4.92 -10.35
CA LEU A 121 1.98 -5.43 -10.48
C LEU A 121 2.79 -4.48 -11.36
N ILE A 122 3.90 -3.96 -10.83
CA ILE A 122 4.81 -3.07 -11.57
C ILE A 122 5.96 -3.89 -12.15
N GLN A 123 6.59 -4.74 -11.34
CA GLN A 123 7.75 -5.52 -11.78
C GLN A 123 7.92 -6.79 -10.94
N PRO A 124 8.08 -7.98 -11.57
CA PRO A 124 8.54 -9.17 -10.87
C PRO A 124 10.06 -9.18 -10.68
N ILE A 125 10.51 -9.61 -9.51
CA ILE A 125 11.91 -9.72 -9.11
C ILE A 125 12.14 -11.12 -8.56
N TRP A 126 12.76 -11.95 -9.39
CA TRP A 126 12.94 -13.37 -9.12
C TRP A 126 14.12 -13.64 -8.20
N ALA A 127 13.94 -14.54 -7.24
CA ALA A 127 15.03 -15.05 -6.44
C ALA A 127 16.00 -15.85 -7.33
N PRO A 128 17.32 -15.73 -7.10
CA PRO A 128 18.30 -16.54 -7.82
C PRO A 128 18.03 -18.02 -7.53
N ARG A 129 18.03 -18.84 -8.59
CA ARG A 129 17.91 -20.29 -8.45
C ARG A 129 19.15 -20.78 -7.71
N GLN A 130 18.98 -21.53 -6.62
CA GLN A 130 20.07 -22.32 -6.09
C GLN A 130 20.42 -23.38 -7.15
N HIS A 131 21.54 -23.18 -7.85
CA HIS A 131 22.10 -24.23 -8.68
C HIS A 131 22.42 -25.42 -7.78
N LYS A 132 21.93 -26.59 -8.18
CA LYS A 132 22.17 -27.90 -7.57
C LYS A 132 23.65 -27.99 -7.19
N MET A 133 23.96 -28.18 -5.90
CA MET A 133 25.31 -28.57 -5.49
C MET A 133 25.68 -29.85 -6.27
N PRO A 134 26.90 -29.98 -6.79
CA PRO A 134 27.35 -31.26 -7.30
C PRO A 134 27.21 -32.27 -6.16
N LEU A 135 26.43 -33.32 -6.39
CA LEU A 135 26.55 -34.53 -5.58
C LEU A 135 27.96 -35.04 -5.86
N ASN A 136 28.84 -34.92 -4.86
CA ASN A 136 30.07 -35.69 -4.89
C ASN A 136 29.66 -37.15 -4.64
N ASP A 137 29.80 -37.98 -5.67
CA ASP A 137 29.74 -39.44 -5.59
C ASP A 137 30.90 -39.99 -4.72
#